data_AF-A0AAE3T1C5-F1
#
_entry.id   AF-A0AAE3T1C5-F1
#
_cell.length_a   1.000
_cell.length_b   1.000
_cell.length_c   1.000
_cell.angle_alpha   90.00
_cell.angle_beta   90.00
_cell.angle_gamma   90.00
#
_symmetry.space_group_name_H-M   'P 1'
#
loop_
_entity.id
_entity.type
_entity.pdbx_description
1 polymer ?
#
loop_
_entity_poly.entity_id
_entity_poly.type
_entity_poly.pdbx_seq_one_letter_code
_entity_poly.pdbx_strand_id
1 'polypeptide(L)'
;MTHLARSSARQIDAINLGQHLRVLRQVGVAALIVAPCLALAQVTGSTDLASTTCGFLNNVKSVLNAISIVVVTIAVIFSGYQISFAHKRISDVAPVFIGAILIGAASQIANLFLSGSAGGGCN
;
A
#
# COMPACT_ATOMS: atom_id res chain seq x y z
N MET A 1 -28.21 24.40 -37.46
CA MET A 1 -28.39 23.05 -36.86
C MET A 1 -27.12 22.20 -36.82
N THR A 2 -26.09 22.48 -37.63
CA THR A 2 -24.81 21.73 -37.68
C THR A 2 -23.81 22.07 -36.56
N HIS A 3 -24.07 23.09 -35.75
CA HIS A 3 -23.12 23.59 -34.74
C HIS A 3 -23.14 22.81 -33.41
N LEU A 4 -24.21 22.07 -33.12
CA LEU A 4 -24.38 21.30 -31.88
C LEU A 4 -23.67 19.93 -31.91
N ALA A 5 -23.52 19.32 -33.10
CA ALA A 5 -22.91 17.99 -33.24
C ALA A 5 -21.40 17.97 -32.89
N ARG A 6 -20.67 19.07 -33.17
CA ARG A 6 -19.23 19.19 -32.82
C ARG A 6 -18.98 19.38 -31.33
N SER A 7 -19.93 19.96 -30.59
CA SER A 7 -19.80 20.16 -29.14
C SER A 7 -19.93 18.84 -28.39
N SER A 8 -20.84 17.97 -28.83
CA SER A 8 -21.07 16.67 -28.19
C SER A 8 -19.93 15.67 -28.46
N ALA A 9 -19.35 15.69 -29.67
CA ALA A 9 -18.20 14.84 -30.02
C ALA A 9 -16.95 15.12 -29.17
N ARG A 10 -16.56 16.40 -29.01
CA ARG A 10 -15.43 16.77 -28.13
C ARG A 10 -15.69 16.46 -26.66
N GLN A 11 -16.95 16.48 -26.22
CA GLN A 11 -17.32 16.18 -24.85
C GLN A 11 -17.14 14.68 -24.52
N ILE A 12 -17.46 13.79 -25.47
CA ILE A 12 -17.25 12.34 -25.33
C ILE A 12 -15.75 12.00 -25.31
N ASP A 13 -14.94 12.65 -26.14
CA ASP A 13 -13.48 12.44 -26.20
C ASP A 13 -12.78 12.88 -24.90
N ALA A 14 -13.23 13.99 -24.29
CA ALA A 14 -12.68 14.49 -23.01
C ALA A 14 -13.02 13.58 -21.82
N ILE A 15 -14.19 12.92 -21.83
CA ILE A 15 -14.61 11.97 -20.79
C ILE A 15 -13.73 10.72 -20.84
N ASN A 16 -13.46 10.20 -22.04
CA ASN A 16 -12.70 8.97 -22.24
C ASN A 16 -11.21 9.14 -21.87
N LEU A 17 -10.60 10.27 -22.24
CA LEU A 17 -9.20 10.57 -21.93
C LEU A 17 -8.96 10.80 -20.42
N GLY A 18 -9.92 11.44 -19.73
CA GLY A 18 -9.87 11.65 -18.29
C GLY A 18 -10.12 10.37 -17.46
N GLN A 19 -10.90 9.42 -18.00
CA GLN A 19 -11.07 8.11 -17.39
C GLN A 19 -9.81 7.26 -17.52
N HIS A 20 -9.16 7.20 -18.68
CA HIS A 20 -7.94 6.43 -18.86
C HIS A 20 -6.83 6.84 -17.86
N LEU A 21 -6.60 8.13 -17.64
CA LEU A 21 -5.54 8.57 -16.71
C LEU A 21 -5.83 8.23 -15.23
N ARG A 22 -7.11 8.28 -14.81
CA ARG A 22 -7.52 7.90 -13.45
C ARG A 22 -7.51 6.38 -13.26
N VAL A 23 -7.94 5.64 -14.27
CA VAL A 23 -7.97 4.18 -14.26
C VAL A 23 -6.53 3.63 -14.29
N LEU A 24 -5.62 4.21 -15.06
CA LEU A 24 -4.19 3.86 -15.03
C LEU A 24 -3.57 4.05 -13.64
N ARG A 25 -3.89 5.15 -12.96
CA ARG A 25 -3.44 5.39 -11.58
C ARG A 25 -4.02 4.38 -10.58
N GLN A 26 -5.29 4.01 -10.73
CA GLN A 26 -5.92 3.01 -9.87
C GLN A 26 -5.42 1.59 -10.14
N VAL A 27 -5.17 1.24 -11.41
CA VAL A 27 -4.58 -0.04 -11.81
C VAL A 27 -3.14 -0.14 -11.31
N GLY A 28 -2.35 0.94 -11.35
CA GLY A 28 -1.00 0.97 -10.79
C GLY A 28 -0.96 0.69 -9.28
N VAL A 29 -1.89 1.27 -8.51
CA VAL A 29 -2.01 0.99 -7.07
C VAL A 29 -2.49 -0.43 -6.82
N ALA A 30 -3.47 -0.92 -7.59
CA ALA A 30 -3.97 -2.29 -7.47
C ALA A 30 -2.89 -3.33 -7.81
N ALA A 31 -2.09 -3.10 -8.85
CA ALA A 31 -0.98 -3.96 -9.23
C ALA A 31 0.08 -4.07 -8.12
N LEU A 32 0.34 -2.98 -7.41
CA LEU A 32 1.30 -2.95 -6.30
C LEU A 32 0.82 -3.76 -5.09
N ILE A 33 -0.50 -3.88 -4.90
CA ILE A 33 -1.11 -4.71 -3.85
C ILE A 33 -1.20 -6.18 -4.28
N VAL A 34 -1.46 -6.46 -5.56
CA VAL A 34 -1.65 -7.83 -6.08
C VAL A 34 -0.32 -8.54 -6.37
N ALA A 35 0.76 -7.80 -6.69
CA ALA A 35 2.09 -8.34 -6.91
C ALA A 35 2.60 -9.27 -5.78
N PRO A 36 2.53 -8.88 -4.49
CA PRO A 36 2.91 -9.79 -3.41
C PRO A 36 1.97 -10.99 -3.31
N CYS A 37 0.67 -10.86 -3.57
CA CYS A 37 -0.26 -12.00 -3.54
C CYS A 37 0.09 -13.09 -4.57
N LEU A 38 0.57 -12.74 -5.76
CA LEU A 38 1.02 -13.71 -6.76
C LEU A 38 2.29 -14.46 -6.32
N ALA A 39 3.25 -13.74 -5.72
CA ALA A 39 4.48 -14.34 -5.21
C ALA A 39 4.22 -15.36 -4.09
N LEU A 40 3.24 -15.09 -3.21
CA LEU A 40 2.85 -16.03 -2.16
C LEU A 40 2.14 -17.29 -2.70
N ALA A 41 1.39 -17.19 -3.80
CA ALA A 41 0.65 -18.34 -4.36
C ALA A 41 1.56 -19.39 -5.02
N GLN A 42 2.77 -19.03 -5.44
CA GLN A 42 3.72 -19.94 -6.08
C GLN A 42 4.45 -20.87 -5.09
N VAL A 43 4.39 -20.59 -3.78
CA VAL A 43 5.08 -21.35 -2.74
C VAL A 43 4.25 -22.53 -2.21
N THR A 44 2.93 -22.54 -2.44
CA THR A 44 1.96 -23.45 -1.76
C THR A 44 1.97 -24.92 -2.26
N GLY A 45 2.88 -25.33 -3.15
CA GLY A 45 2.79 -26.60 -3.89
C GLY A 45 3.64 -27.79 -3.40
N SER A 46 4.50 -27.64 -2.39
CA SER A 46 5.46 -28.69 -2.00
C SER A 46 5.49 -28.93 -0.49
N THR A 47 5.60 -30.19 -0.07
CA THR A 47 5.68 -30.67 1.33
C THR A 47 6.77 -30.01 2.18
N ASP A 48 7.74 -29.32 1.56
CA ASP A 48 8.68 -28.36 2.18
C ASP A 48 8.04 -27.00 2.57
N LEU A 49 6.72 -26.94 2.67
CA LEU A 49 5.98 -25.69 2.87
C LEU A 49 6.29 -25.06 4.23
N ALA A 50 6.47 -25.86 5.29
CA ALA A 50 6.71 -25.34 6.64
C ALA A 50 8.07 -24.64 6.74
N SER A 51 9.14 -25.29 6.26
CA SER A 51 10.51 -24.73 6.27
C SER A 51 10.65 -23.54 5.32
N THR A 52 10.09 -23.65 4.11
CA THR A 52 10.14 -22.58 3.10
C THR A 52 9.31 -21.36 3.53
N THR A 53 8.12 -21.59 4.10
CA THR A 53 7.27 -20.51 4.59
C THR A 53 7.92 -19.80 5.77
N CYS A 54 8.64 -20.49 6.65
CA CYS A 54 9.27 -19.83 7.78
C CYS A 54 10.55 -19.08 7.43
N GLY A 55 11.32 -19.56 6.46
CA GLY A 55 12.36 -18.74 5.82
C GLY A 55 11.76 -17.47 5.20
N PHE A 56 10.66 -17.59 4.47
CA PHE A 56 9.99 -16.44 3.85
C PHE A 56 9.40 -15.48 4.89
N LEU A 57 8.68 -15.96 5.90
CA LEU A 57 8.05 -15.15 6.94
C LEU A 57 9.09 -14.42 7.81
N ASN A 58 10.26 -15.04 8.06
CA ASN A 58 11.38 -14.37 8.73
C ASN A 58 11.96 -13.22 7.88
N ASN A 59 12.12 -13.43 6.58
CA ASN A 59 12.56 -12.39 5.66
C ASN A 59 11.52 -11.26 5.54
N VAL A 60 10.24 -11.60 5.41
CA VAL A 60 9.14 -10.62 5.37
C VAL A 60 9.07 -9.85 6.68
N LYS A 61 9.19 -10.50 7.84
CA LYS A 61 9.21 -9.82 9.14
C LYS A 61 10.34 -8.80 9.24
N SER A 62 11.54 -9.16 8.77
CA SER A 62 12.69 -8.24 8.73
C SER A 62 12.39 -7.02 7.86
N VAL A 63 11.87 -7.26 6.65
CA VAL A 63 11.54 -6.21 5.68
C VAL A 63 10.37 -5.34 6.16
N LEU A 64 9.31 -5.93 6.72
CA LEU A 64 8.12 -5.22 7.20
C LEU A 64 8.45 -4.27 8.36
N ASN A 65 9.40 -4.66 9.23
CA ASN A 65 9.91 -3.79 10.30
C ASN A 65 10.80 -2.66 9.76
N ALA A 66 11.70 -2.96 8.82
CA ALA A 66 12.55 -1.94 8.19
C ALA A 66 11.73 -0.89 7.42
N ILE A 67 10.74 -1.32 6.64
CA ILE A 67 9.86 -0.43 5.86
C ILE A 67 8.97 0.41 6.80
N SER A 68 8.46 -0.19 7.89
CA SER A 68 7.63 0.52 8.88
C SER A 68 8.33 1.78 9.41
N ILE A 69 9.62 1.67 9.77
CA ILE A 69 10.41 2.78 10.28
C ILE A 69 10.63 3.86 9.20
N VAL A 70 10.99 3.46 7.98
CA VAL A 70 11.26 4.41 6.89
C VAL A 70 9.99 5.18 6.49
N VAL A 71 8.87 4.49 6.35
CA VAL A 71 7.60 5.10 5.94
C VAL A 71 7.07 6.06 7.01
N VAL A 72 7.17 5.70 8.30
CA VAL A 72 6.72 6.59 9.37
C VAL A 72 7.56 7.86 9.45
N THR A 73 8.88 7.76 9.20
CA THR A 73 9.76 8.94 9.17
C THR A 73 9.38 9.93 8.07
N ILE A 74 9.12 9.45 6.84
CA ILE A 74 8.72 10.32 5.73
C ILE A 74 7.36 10.97 6.01
N ALA A 75 6.41 10.22 6.59
CA ALA A 75 5.10 10.75 6.95
C ALA A 75 5.18 11.87 8.00
N VAL A 76 6.05 11.74 8.99
CA VAL A 76 6.28 12.79 10.00
C VAL A 76 6.91 14.03 9.39
N ILE A 77 7.89 13.88 8.48
CA ILE A 77 8.50 15.03 7.78
C ILE A 77 7.47 15.76 6.92
N PHE A 78 6.68 15.02 6.14
CA PHE A 78 5.64 15.57 5.29
C PHE A 78 4.56 16.29 6.11
N SER A 79 4.27 15.77 7.29
CA SER A 79 3.34 16.36 8.26
C SER A 79 3.90 17.64 8.90
N GLY A 80 5.13 17.57 9.38
CA GLY A 80 5.79 18.64 10.11
C GLY A 80 6.03 19.88 9.26
N TYR A 81 6.36 19.73 7.97
CA TYR A 81 6.72 20.86 7.10
C TYR A 81 5.62 21.92 6.97
N GLN A 82 4.34 21.52 6.96
CA GLN A 82 3.23 22.47 6.80
C GLN A 82 2.65 22.97 8.14
N ILE A 83 2.73 22.15 9.19
CA ILE A 83 2.24 22.51 10.54
C ILE A 83 3.15 23.55 11.20
N SER A 84 4.45 23.56 10.87
CA SER A 84 5.41 24.43 11.55
C SER A 84 5.39 25.90 11.09
N PHE A 85 4.83 26.22 9.91
CA PHE A 85 4.90 27.60 9.36
C PHE A 85 3.65 28.14 8.67
N ALA A 86 2.59 27.35 8.53
CA ALA A 86 1.32 27.84 8.03
C ALA A 86 0.23 27.44 9.02
N HIS A 87 -0.55 28.40 9.52
CA HIS A 87 -1.79 28.16 10.25
C HIS A 87 -2.88 27.59 9.30
N LYS A 88 -2.52 26.54 8.55
CA LYS A 88 -3.40 25.70 7.75
C LYS A 88 -3.81 24.54 8.67
N ARG A 89 -5.10 24.22 8.63
CA ARG A 89 -5.76 23.28 9.54
C ARG A 89 -4.96 21.98 9.66
N ILE A 90 -4.77 21.51 10.90
CA ILE A 90 -4.29 20.16 11.28
C ILE A 90 -4.98 19.03 10.48
N SER A 91 -6.17 19.34 9.94
CA SER A 91 -7.00 18.50 9.11
C SER A 91 -6.39 18.07 7.78
N ASP A 92 -5.46 18.84 7.19
CA ASP A 92 -4.81 18.44 5.93
C ASP A 92 -3.69 17.42 6.15
N VAL A 93 -3.33 17.17 7.41
CA VAL A 93 -2.13 16.44 7.78
C VAL A 93 -2.43 15.20 8.64
N ALA A 94 -3.55 15.21 9.36
CA ALA A 94 -4.08 14.03 10.05
C ALA A 94 -4.20 12.77 9.16
N PRO A 95 -4.77 12.81 7.93
CA PRO A 95 -5.04 11.58 7.18
C PRO A 95 -3.76 10.80 6.81
N VAL A 96 -2.64 11.47 6.53
CA VAL A 96 -1.38 10.79 6.21
C VAL A 96 -0.70 10.21 7.46
N PHE A 97 -0.79 10.91 8.59
CA PHE A 97 -0.20 10.46 9.86
C PHE A 97 -0.94 9.24 10.44
N ILE A 98 -2.27 9.23 10.39
CA ILE A 98 -3.08 8.08 10.84
C ILE A 98 -2.74 6.85 10.01
N GLY A 99 -2.59 6.98 8.69
CA GLY A 99 -2.15 5.89 7.83
C GLY A 99 -0.79 5.34 8.28
N ALA A 100 0.22 6.20 8.42
CA ALA A 100 1.57 5.76 8.78
C ALA A 100 1.64 5.03 10.13
N ILE A 101 0.88 5.47 11.15
CA ILE A 101 0.81 4.79 12.46
C ILE A 101 0.16 3.40 12.33
N LEU A 102 -0.89 3.27 11.51
CA LEU A 102 -1.54 1.97 11.29
C LEU A 102 -0.61 0.98 10.57
N ILE A 103 0.11 1.44 9.55
CA ILE A 103 1.15 0.62 8.89
C ILE A 103 2.26 0.29 9.89
N GLY A 104 2.63 1.24 10.74
CA GLY A 104 3.67 1.09 11.75
C GLY A 104 3.36 0.00 12.78
N ALA A 105 2.12 -0.05 13.27
CA ALA A 105 1.64 -1.03 14.24
C ALA A 105 1.46 -2.44 13.65
N ALA A 106 1.23 -2.55 12.34
CA ALA A 106 1.00 -3.84 11.67
C ALA A 106 2.19 -4.82 11.81
N SER A 107 3.43 -4.31 11.91
CA SER A 107 4.63 -5.16 12.04
C SER A 107 4.69 -5.91 13.38
N GLN A 108 4.15 -5.34 14.46
CA GLN A 108 4.10 -5.98 15.77
C GLN A 108 3.04 -7.09 15.79
N ILE A 109 1.89 -6.85 15.15
CA ILE A 109 0.83 -7.85 15.01
C ILE A 109 1.31 -9.04 14.17
N ALA A 110 2.03 -8.80 13.07
CA ALA A 110 2.62 -9.87 12.26
C ALA A 110 3.61 -10.74 13.06
N ASN A 111 4.39 -10.14 13.96
CA ASN A 111 5.29 -10.86 14.85
C ASN A 111 4.53 -11.73 15.87
N LEU A 112 3.43 -11.23 16.42
CA LEU A 112 2.59 -11.98 17.36
C LEU A 112 1.92 -13.18 16.69
N PHE A 113 1.44 -13.03 15.44
CA PHE A 113 0.88 -14.14 14.67
C PHE A 113 1.92 -15.21 14.32
N LEU A 114 3.14 -14.80 13.97
CA LEU A 114 4.22 -15.74 13.66
C LEU A 114 4.69 -16.51 14.91
N SER A 115 4.71 -15.83 16.07
CA SER A 115 5.09 -16.44 17.34
C SER A 115 3.98 -17.30 17.96
N GLY A 116 2.70 -17.02 17.66
CA GLY A 116 1.53 -17.74 18.18
C GLY A 116 1.10 -18.96 17.35
N SER A 117 1.47 -19.03 16.06
CA SER A 117 1.31 -20.24 15.23
C SER A 117 2.41 -21.29 15.43
N ALA A 118 3.33 -21.08 16.37
CA ALA A 118 4.43 -21.99 16.72
C ALA A 118 4.00 -23.23 17.53
N GLY A 119 2.80 -23.74 17.27
CA GLY A 119 2.41 -25.11 17.59
C GLY A 119 2.94 -26.09 16.55
N GLY A 120 4.27 -26.13 16.38
CA GLY A 120 5.00 -27.09 15.54
C GLY A 120 5.41 -26.57 14.15
N GLY A 121 6.69 -26.22 13.98
CA GLY A 121 7.31 -26.27 12.64
C GLY A 121 8.37 -25.22 12.31
N CYS A 122 8.55 -24.17 13.11
CA CYS A 122 9.45 -23.06 12.75
C CYS A 122 10.18 -22.50 13.96
N ASN A 123 11.20 -23.23 14.39
CA ASN A 123 12.25 -22.75 15.30
C ASN A 123 13.58 -22.75 14.54
#